data_AF-X1VEQ5-F1
#
_entry.id   AF-X1VEQ5-F1
#
_cell.length_a   1.000
_cell.length_b   1.000
_cell.length_c   1.000
_cell.angle_alpha   90.00
_cell.angle_beta   90.00
_cell.angle_gamma   90.00
#
_symmetry.space_group_name_H-M   'P 1'
#
loop_
_entity.id
_entity.type
_entity.pdbx_description
1 polymer ?
#
loop_
_entity_poly.entity_id
_entity_poly.type
_entity_poly.pdbx_seq_one_letter_code
_entity_poly.pdbx_strand_id
1 'polypeptide(L)'
;FPEGNKQLYAILVFLFPSILFWANGIGKDALIFLCIGLYGYGVAQLIRNQLQGLVPLILGLLGALFIRPHITALLVLAFILAFMIRGTGKRAVRPTAFILGLLAVGGLAWFLIPRAMAFVGLEELSLEGAFGVLQLTQGLTLRGGSAFQVMDITNPLAFPMTMITLLFRPFPWETHNLQALIQSLEGGLVMCLVLWRIKSLSKAVASSISNTYTRYILFYMIAFVVTFSVISNFGILVRERAMLLPFFFMLIA
;
A
#
# COMPACT_ATOMS: atom_id res chain seq x y z
N PHE A 1 -8.15 3.56 15.07
CA PHE A 1 -8.86 2.39 15.60
C PHE A 1 -9.22 2.61 17.07
N PRO A 2 -10.51 2.68 17.43
CA PRO A 2 -10.93 2.66 18.83
C PRO A 2 -10.91 1.24 19.43
N GLU A 3 -11.10 0.20 18.60
CA GLU A 3 -11.25 -1.20 19.05
C GLU A 3 -10.05 -2.12 18.73
N GLY A 4 -9.03 -1.62 18.04
CA GLY A 4 -7.83 -2.40 17.69
C GLY A 4 -6.83 -2.47 18.85
N ASN A 5 -6.12 -3.59 18.97
CA ASN A 5 -5.10 -3.80 20.00
C ASN A 5 -3.85 -2.96 19.69
N LYS A 6 -3.76 -1.79 20.33
CA LYS A 6 -2.65 -0.83 20.17
C LYS A 6 -1.28 -1.43 20.52
N GLN A 7 -1.21 -2.34 21.50
CA GLN A 7 0.05 -2.96 21.92
C GLN A 7 0.56 -3.91 20.84
N LEU A 8 -0.34 -4.73 20.27
CA LEU A 8 0.00 -5.61 19.15
C LEU A 8 0.46 -4.79 17.94
N TYR A 9 -0.24 -3.69 17.63
CA TYR A 9 0.17 -2.80 16.53
C TYR A 9 1.58 -2.23 16.75
N ALA A 10 1.87 -1.72 17.95
CA ALA A 10 3.18 -1.17 18.26
C ALA A 10 4.28 -2.23 18.13
N ILE A 11 4.05 -3.44 18.66
CA ILE A 11 4.99 -4.56 18.53
C ILE A 11 5.24 -4.89 17.05
N LEU A 12 4.18 -4.99 16.24
CA LEU A 12 4.31 -5.31 14.82
C LEU A 12 4.98 -4.20 14.00
N VAL A 13 4.80 -2.92 14.34
CA VAL A 13 5.47 -1.84 13.59
C VAL A 13 6.94 -1.72 14.00
N PHE A 14 7.27 -1.86 15.28
CA PHE A 14 8.63 -1.63 15.77
C PHE A 14 9.53 -2.87 15.75
N LEU A 15 8.99 -4.08 15.86
CA LEU A 15 9.79 -5.31 15.98
C LEU A 15 9.74 -6.21 14.75
N PHE A 16 8.97 -5.84 13.72
CA PHE A 16 8.87 -6.68 12.53
C PHE A 16 10.13 -6.58 11.66
N PRO A 17 10.75 -7.71 11.28
CA PRO A 17 12.11 -7.74 10.74
C PRO A 17 12.28 -6.95 9.44
N SER A 18 11.32 -6.98 8.51
CA SER A 18 11.36 -6.14 7.29
C SER A 18 11.33 -4.66 7.61
N ILE A 19 10.49 -4.24 8.55
CA ILE A 19 10.37 -2.82 8.89
C ILE A 19 11.69 -2.36 9.52
N LEU A 20 12.23 -3.13 10.46
CA LEU A 20 13.53 -2.85 11.07
C LEU A 20 14.67 -2.82 10.03
N PHE A 21 14.73 -3.81 9.15
CA PHE A 21 15.79 -3.92 8.16
C PHE A 21 15.79 -2.74 7.18
N TRP A 22 14.61 -2.37 6.66
CA TRP A 22 14.49 -1.30 5.68
C TRP A 22 14.45 0.10 6.30
N ALA A 23 14.05 0.25 7.56
CA ALA A 23 14.03 1.54 8.26
C ALA A 23 15.37 1.90 8.93
N ASN A 24 16.24 0.93 9.21
CA ASN A 24 17.53 1.18 9.90
C ASN A 24 18.59 1.86 9.00
N GLY A 25 18.45 1.79 7.67
CA GLY A 25 19.40 2.43 6.76
C GLY A 25 19.31 3.96 6.77
N ILE A 26 20.46 4.66 6.84
CA ILE A 26 20.56 6.09 6.50
C ILE A 26 20.29 6.23 5.00
N GLY A 27 19.01 6.30 4.63
CA GLY A 27 18.60 6.23 3.24
C GLY A 27 17.19 6.76 3.01
N LYS A 28 16.84 6.82 1.73
CA LYS A 28 15.53 7.28 1.24
C LYS A 28 14.36 6.44 1.80
N ASP A 29 14.61 5.21 2.25
CA ASP A 29 13.56 4.33 2.78
C ASP A 29 13.10 4.70 4.21
N ALA A 30 14.00 5.15 5.10
CA ALA A 30 13.57 5.62 6.42
C ALA A 30 12.65 6.85 6.31
N LEU A 31 12.99 7.76 5.39
CA LEU A 31 12.18 8.95 5.11
C LEU A 31 10.81 8.59 4.52
N ILE A 32 10.71 7.55 3.66
CA ILE A 32 9.39 7.16 3.14
C ILE A 32 8.48 6.61 4.24
N PHE A 33 9.01 5.82 5.19
CA PHE A 33 8.23 5.36 6.34
C PHE A 33 7.65 6.52 7.16
N LEU A 34 8.45 7.56 7.39
CA LEU A 34 7.98 8.78 8.05
C LEU A 34 6.90 9.48 7.24
N CYS A 35 7.10 9.67 5.93
CA CYS A 35 6.15 10.35 5.05
C CYS A 35 4.81 9.62 4.98
N ILE A 36 4.86 8.29 4.83
CA ILE A 36 3.68 7.42 4.81
C ILE A 36 2.95 7.45 6.17
N GLY A 37 3.70 7.44 7.28
CA GLY A 37 3.14 7.57 8.62
C GLY A 37 2.44 8.91 8.86
N LEU A 38 3.07 10.02 8.46
CA LEU A 38 2.49 11.36 8.52
C LEU A 38 1.24 11.47 7.66
N TYR A 39 1.27 10.92 6.44
CA TYR A 39 0.12 10.87 5.56
C TYR A 39 -1.04 10.09 6.20
N GLY A 40 -0.81 8.86 6.65
CA GLY A 40 -1.82 8.04 7.31
C GLY A 40 -2.41 8.72 8.56
N TYR A 41 -1.58 9.41 9.34
CA TYR A 41 -2.02 10.21 10.49
C TYR A 41 -2.89 11.39 10.07
N GLY A 42 -2.51 12.12 9.02
CA GLY A 42 -3.30 13.21 8.45
C GLY A 42 -4.67 12.74 7.95
N VAL A 43 -4.72 11.61 7.23
CA VAL A 43 -5.98 10.98 6.80
C VAL A 43 -6.84 10.59 8.01
N ALA A 44 -6.25 9.99 9.05
CA ALA A 44 -6.97 9.62 10.26
C ALA A 44 -7.57 10.83 11.01
N GLN A 45 -6.83 11.94 11.09
CA GLN A 45 -7.31 13.20 11.67
C GLN A 45 -8.43 13.84 10.83
N LEU A 46 -8.29 13.82 9.50
CA LEU A 46 -9.29 14.38 8.59
C LEU A 46 -10.64 13.65 8.73
N ILE A 47 -10.59 12.32 8.86
CA ILE A 47 -11.78 11.48 9.11
C ILE A 47 -12.39 11.76 10.50
N ARG A 48 -11.57 12.20 11.46
CA ARG A 48 -12.02 12.69 12.77
C ARG A 48 -12.49 14.15 12.75
N ASN A 49 -12.62 14.77 11.58
CA ASN A 49 -13.00 16.18 11.38
C ASN A 49 -12.02 17.19 12.02
N GLN A 50 -10.73 16.81 12.16
CA GLN A 50 -9.68 17.70 12.65
C GLN A 50 -8.92 18.30 11.48
N LEU A 51 -9.12 19.60 11.22
CA LEU A 51 -8.45 20.33 10.14
C LEU A 51 -6.92 20.40 10.31
N GLN A 52 -6.44 20.24 11.56
CA GLN A 52 -5.01 20.11 11.86
C GLN A 52 -4.36 18.93 11.11
N GLY A 53 -5.14 17.93 10.67
CA GLY A 53 -4.70 16.81 9.87
C GLY A 53 -4.27 17.15 8.44
N LEU A 54 -4.62 18.33 7.93
CA LEU A 54 -4.21 18.75 6.58
C LEU A 54 -2.70 19.00 6.48
N VAL A 55 -2.10 19.55 7.53
CA VAL A 55 -0.65 19.81 7.57
C VAL A 55 0.16 18.50 7.44
N PRO A 56 -0.04 17.48 8.32
CA PRO A 56 0.68 16.22 8.16
C PRO A 56 0.28 15.44 6.89
N LEU A 57 -0.95 15.61 6.40
CA LEU A 57 -1.38 15.02 5.13
C LEU A 57 -0.56 15.58 3.96
N ILE A 58 -0.49 16.91 3.81
CA ILE A 58 0.23 17.56 2.71
C ILE A 58 1.73 17.33 2.83
N LEU A 59 2.30 17.47 4.03
CA LEU A 59 3.72 17.24 4.25
C LEU A 59 4.13 15.78 3.97
N GLY A 60 3.35 14.82 4.46
CA GLY A 60 3.59 13.40 4.20
C GLY A 60 3.49 13.07 2.71
N LEU A 61 2.53 13.67 2.00
CA LEU A 61 2.30 13.41 0.59
C LEU A 61 3.37 14.07 -0.31
N LEU A 62 3.80 15.30 0.01
CA LEU A 62 4.92 15.95 -0.68
C LEU A 62 6.25 15.21 -0.44
N GLY A 63 6.52 14.83 0.81
CA GLY A 63 7.72 14.06 1.14
C GLY A 63 7.75 12.71 0.44
N ALA A 64 6.61 12.01 0.41
CA ALA A 64 6.49 10.74 -0.29
C ALA A 64 6.69 10.91 -1.80
N LEU A 65 6.18 11.99 -2.39
CA LEU A 65 6.29 12.26 -3.81
C LEU A 65 7.75 12.40 -4.26
N PHE A 66 8.56 13.15 -3.52
CA PHE A 66 9.97 13.38 -3.86
C PHE A 66 10.80 12.10 -3.81
N ILE A 67 10.42 11.17 -2.94
CA ILE A 67 11.17 9.94 -2.72
C ILE A 67 10.66 8.82 -3.65
N ARG A 68 9.35 8.62 -3.71
CA ARG A 68 8.67 7.53 -4.42
C ARG A 68 7.31 8.01 -4.99
N PRO A 69 7.29 8.52 -6.24
CA PRO A 69 6.07 9.03 -6.85
C PRO A 69 5.01 7.94 -7.05
N HIS A 70 5.42 6.69 -7.31
CA HIS A 70 4.51 5.56 -7.52
C HIS A 70 3.71 5.21 -6.26
N ILE A 71 4.35 5.09 -5.10
CA ILE A 71 3.65 4.84 -3.82
C ILE A 71 2.70 5.99 -3.48
N THR A 72 3.13 7.23 -3.75
CA THR A 72 2.30 8.41 -3.52
C THR A 72 1.03 8.40 -4.36
N ALA A 73 1.13 7.99 -5.63
CA ALA A 73 -0.04 7.85 -6.50
C ALA A 73 -1.04 6.82 -5.94
N LEU A 74 -0.56 5.69 -5.40
CA LEU A 74 -1.42 4.68 -4.78
C LEU A 74 -2.11 5.19 -3.52
N LEU A 75 -1.40 5.92 -2.66
CA LEU A 75 -1.94 6.55 -1.46
C LEU A 75 -3.04 7.57 -1.79
N VAL A 76 -2.84 8.36 -2.84
CA VAL A 76 -3.81 9.33 -3.36
C VAL A 76 -5.03 8.64 -3.94
N LEU A 77 -4.83 7.65 -4.82
CA LEU A 77 -5.91 6.89 -5.44
C LEU A 77 -6.79 6.22 -4.37
N ALA A 78 -6.16 5.55 -3.40
CA ALA A 78 -6.87 4.90 -2.30
C ALA A 78 -7.68 5.88 -1.46
N PHE A 79 -7.17 7.10 -1.24
CA PHE A 79 -7.89 8.15 -0.53
C PHE A 79 -9.13 8.60 -1.32
N ILE A 80 -8.97 8.92 -2.60
CA ILE A 80 -10.10 9.33 -3.46
C ILE A 80 -11.19 8.25 -3.46
N LEU A 81 -10.82 6.99 -3.72
CA LEU A 81 -11.77 5.87 -3.77
C LEU A 81 -12.48 5.64 -2.42
N ALA A 82 -11.76 5.75 -1.31
CA ALA A 82 -12.36 5.59 0.02
C ALA A 82 -13.43 6.64 0.32
N PHE A 83 -13.24 7.85 -0.21
CA PHE A 83 -14.10 9.00 0.01
C PHE A 83 -15.23 9.13 -1.02
N MET A 84 -15.07 8.60 -2.23
CA MET A 84 -16.15 8.52 -3.22
C MET A 84 -17.30 7.62 -2.78
N ILE A 85 -17.00 6.54 -2.04
CA ILE A 85 -18.03 5.64 -1.54
C ILE A 85 -18.58 6.20 -0.22
N ARG A 86 -19.82 6.69 -0.27
CA ARG A 86 -20.52 7.19 0.92
C ARG A 86 -20.67 6.07 1.94
N GLY A 87 -19.96 6.17 3.06
CA GLY A 87 -20.08 5.22 4.16
C GLY A 87 -21.42 5.38 4.89
N THR A 88 -22.00 4.27 5.34
CA THR A 88 -23.24 4.24 6.15
C THR A 88 -22.98 4.53 7.63
N GLY A 89 -21.81 5.09 7.95
CA GLY A 89 -21.35 5.31 9.32
C GLY A 89 -22.06 6.45 10.07
N LYS A 90 -22.17 6.31 11.39
CA LYS A 90 -22.86 7.24 12.32
C LYS A 90 -22.18 8.62 12.47
N ARG A 91 -20.97 8.81 11.96
CA ARG A 91 -20.25 10.10 12.02
C ARG A 91 -20.17 10.69 10.63
N ALA A 92 -21.03 11.67 10.36
CA ALA A 92 -20.92 12.50 9.18
C ALA A 92 -19.56 13.21 9.22
N VAL A 93 -18.70 12.88 8.25
CA VAL A 93 -17.53 13.69 7.96
C VAL A 93 -18.07 15.07 7.58
N ARG A 94 -17.56 16.14 8.20
CA ARG A 94 -17.94 17.50 7.83
C ARG A 94 -17.61 17.67 6.35
N PRO A 95 -18.55 18.13 5.51
CA PRO A 95 -18.31 18.27 4.08
C PRO A 95 -17.12 19.21 3.79
N THR A 96 -16.81 20.15 4.68
CA THR A 96 -15.67 21.07 4.53
C THR A 96 -14.30 20.38 4.60
N ALA A 97 -14.06 19.51 5.59
CA ALA A 97 -12.80 18.78 5.72
C ALA A 97 -12.62 17.78 4.57
N PHE A 98 -13.73 17.19 4.11
CA PHE A 98 -13.77 16.33 2.93
C PHE A 98 -13.43 17.09 1.65
N ILE A 99 -14.08 18.23 1.39
CA ILE A 99 -13.85 19.05 0.21
C ILE A 99 -12.41 19.59 0.21
N LEU A 100 -11.88 20.04 1.35
CA LEU A 100 -10.47 20.46 1.44
C LEU A 100 -9.50 19.31 1.19
N GLY A 101 -9.75 18.13 1.76
CA GLY A 101 -8.93 16.94 1.51
C GLY A 101 -8.97 16.54 0.04
N LEU A 102 -10.15 16.54 -0.58
CA LEU A 102 -10.34 16.23 -1.99
C LEU A 102 -9.71 17.29 -2.91
N LEU A 103 -9.78 18.58 -2.56
CA LEU A 103 -9.11 19.66 -3.30
C LEU A 103 -7.59 19.58 -3.16
N ALA A 104 -7.07 19.31 -1.97
CA ALA A 104 -5.63 19.15 -1.75
C ALA A 104 -5.09 17.94 -2.53
N VAL A 105 -5.79 16.81 -2.45
CA VAL A 105 -5.41 15.57 -3.12
C VAL A 105 -5.66 15.66 -4.64
N GLY A 106 -6.77 16.24 -5.07
CA GLY A 106 -7.14 16.43 -6.47
C GLY A 106 -6.25 17.45 -7.18
N GLY A 107 -5.91 18.56 -6.50
CA GLY A 107 -4.94 19.53 -7.00
C GLY A 107 -3.56 18.92 -7.17
N LEU A 108 -3.14 18.04 -6.25
CA LEU A 108 -1.87 17.35 -6.42
C LEU A 108 -1.94 16.24 -7.47
N ALA A 109 -3.03 15.48 -7.56
CA ALA A 109 -3.23 14.48 -8.61
C ALA A 109 -3.15 15.12 -10.01
N TRP A 110 -3.79 16.28 -10.21
CA TRP A 110 -3.69 17.07 -11.43
C TRP A 110 -2.25 17.45 -11.79
N PHE A 111 -1.44 17.80 -10.78
CA PHE A 111 -0.03 18.13 -10.98
C PHE A 111 0.87 16.90 -11.26
N LEU A 112 0.45 15.72 -10.80
CA LEU A 112 1.27 14.50 -10.80
C LEU A 112 1.00 13.58 -11.97
N ILE A 113 -0.27 13.43 -12.37
CA ILE A 113 -0.65 12.54 -13.48
C ILE A 113 0.16 12.86 -14.74
N PRO A 114 0.31 14.12 -15.19
CA PRO A 114 1.09 14.42 -16.40
C PRO A 114 2.58 14.04 -16.28
N ARG A 115 3.18 14.17 -15.09
CA ARG A 115 4.59 13.81 -14.87
C ARG A 115 4.81 12.31 -14.76
N ALA A 116 3.87 11.60 -14.15
CA ALA A 116 3.89 10.13 -14.13
C ALA A 116 3.72 9.58 -15.55
N MET A 117 2.81 10.13 -16.34
CA MET A 117 2.60 9.77 -17.75
C MET A 117 3.85 10.02 -18.59
N ALA A 118 4.48 11.19 -18.44
CA ALA A 118 5.74 11.52 -19.14
C ALA A 118 6.91 10.62 -18.72
N PHE A 119 6.98 10.19 -17.46
CA PHE A 119 8.02 9.28 -16.97
C PHE A 119 7.82 7.84 -17.48
N VAL A 120 6.57 7.41 -17.63
CA VAL A 120 6.20 6.09 -18.15
C VAL A 120 6.20 6.07 -19.68
N GLY A 121 6.25 7.23 -20.34
CA GLY A 121 6.25 7.35 -21.80
C GLY A 121 4.86 7.14 -22.43
N LEU A 122 3.79 7.31 -21.65
CA LEU A 122 2.41 7.19 -22.13
C LEU A 122 1.89 8.57 -22.54
N GLU A 123 1.51 8.74 -23.80
CA GLU A 123 0.88 9.97 -24.30
C GLU A 123 -0.61 10.05 -23.91
N GLU A 124 -1.28 8.91 -23.69
CA GLU A 124 -2.67 8.82 -23.23
C GLU A 124 -2.89 7.64 -22.26
N LEU A 125 -3.89 7.75 -21.37
CA LEU A 125 -4.34 6.65 -20.48
C LEU A 125 -5.10 5.59 -21.31
N SER A 126 -4.41 4.91 -22.22
CA SER A 126 -4.96 3.82 -23.02
C SER A 126 -4.70 2.47 -22.37
N LEU A 127 -5.69 1.56 -22.44
CA LEU A 127 -5.56 0.20 -21.91
C LEU A 127 -4.42 -0.56 -22.63
N GLU A 128 -4.20 -0.30 -23.92
CA GLU A 128 -3.12 -0.90 -24.71
C GLU A 128 -1.73 -0.43 -24.29
N GLY A 129 -1.57 0.85 -23.95
CA GLY A 129 -0.32 1.38 -23.41
C GLY A 129 0.05 0.76 -22.05
N ALA A 130 -0.96 0.54 -21.19
CA ALA A 130 -0.76 -0.19 -19.94
C ALA A 130 -0.26 -1.62 -20.20
N PHE A 131 -0.88 -2.37 -21.13
CA PHE A 131 -0.43 -3.72 -21.50
C PHE A 131 1.00 -3.76 -22.08
N GLY A 132 1.41 -2.75 -22.86
CA GLY A 132 2.78 -2.64 -23.36
C GLY A 132 3.80 -2.40 -22.24
N VAL A 133 3.49 -1.54 -21.26
CA VAL A 133 4.34 -1.30 -20.09
C VAL A 133 4.41 -2.53 -19.18
N LEU A 134 3.32 -3.31 -19.07
CA LEU A 134 3.33 -4.59 -18.36
C LEU A 134 4.34 -5.57 -18.95
N GLN A 135 4.36 -5.74 -20.28
CA GLN A 135 5.27 -6.64 -20.97
C GLN A 135 6.73 -6.15 -20.92
N LEU A 136 6.96 -4.84 -21.06
CA LEU A 136 8.30 -4.25 -20.92
C LEU A 136 8.85 -4.38 -19.49
N THR A 137 8.00 -4.17 -18.48
CA THR A 137 8.40 -4.30 -17.06
C THR A 137 8.70 -5.75 -16.71
N GLN A 138 7.91 -6.71 -17.19
CA GLN A 138 8.20 -8.14 -17.08
C GLN A 138 9.54 -8.48 -17.76
N GLY A 139 9.78 -7.98 -18.98
CA GLY A 139 11.02 -8.16 -19.74
C GLY A 139 12.27 -7.61 -19.04
N LEU A 140 12.16 -6.44 -18.41
CA LEU A 140 13.27 -5.78 -17.70
C LEU A 140 13.55 -6.41 -16.32
N THR A 141 12.52 -6.94 -15.66
CA THR A 141 12.62 -7.53 -14.31
C THR A 141 13.02 -9.00 -14.32
N LEU A 142 13.06 -9.64 -15.50
CA LEU A 142 13.57 -11.01 -15.72
C LEU A 142 15.10 -11.14 -15.58
N ARG A 143 15.84 -10.04 -15.39
CA ARG A 143 17.30 -10.07 -15.25
C ARG A 143 17.73 -10.19 -13.78
N GLY A 144 18.41 -11.30 -13.47
CA GLY A 144 18.97 -11.65 -12.17
C GLY A 144 18.37 -12.96 -11.66
N GLY A 145 19.18 -13.86 -11.09
CA GLY A 145 18.82 -15.22 -10.63
C GLY A 145 17.79 -15.31 -9.50
N SER A 146 16.89 -14.34 -9.39
CA SER A 146 15.74 -14.27 -8.48
C SER A 146 14.49 -13.80 -9.23
N ALA A 147 14.41 -14.10 -10.54
CA ALA A 147 13.28 -13.78 -11.41
C ALA A 147 12.24 -14.90 -11.40
N PHE A 148 10.95 -14.57 -11.29
CA PHE A 148 9.87 -15.56 -11.28
C PHE A 148 8.74 -15.16 -12.24
N GLN A 149 7.96 -16.16 -12.65
CA GLN A 149 6.81 -15.95 -13.53
C GLN A 149 5.70 -15.19 -12.77
N VAL A 150 5.35 -14.03 -13.30
CA VAL A 150 4.19 -13.24 -12.87
C VAL A 150 2.93 -13.98 -13.30
N MET A 151 1.93 -14.07 -12.41
CA MET A 151 0.61 -14.56 -12.79
C MET A 151 -0.16 -13.45 -13.53
N ASP A 152 -0.69 -13.78 -14.69
CA ASP A 152 -1.51 -12.87 -15.49
C ASP A 152 -2.75 -12.40 -14.72
N ILE A 153 -2.86 -11.09 -14.55
CA ILE A 153 -3.93 -10.42 -13.79
C ILE A 153 -5.19 -10.22 -14.66
N THR A 154 -5.14 -10.65 -15.93
CA THR A 154 -6.22 -10.53 -16.90
C THR A 154 -7.47 -11.33 -16.50
N ASN A 155 -7.34 -12.27 -15.55
CA ASN A 155 -8.47 -13.02 -15.01
C ASN A 155 -8.86 -12.52 -13.60
N PRO A 156 -10.06 -11.93 -13.41
CA PRO A 156 -10.55 -11.45 -12.11
C PRO A 156 -10.61 -12.54 -11.03
N LEU A 157 -10.70 -13.82 -11.42
CA LEU A 157 -10.68 -14.97 -10.51
C LEU A 157 -9.30 -15.25 -9.90
N ALA A 158 -8.22 -14.77 -10.53
CA ALA A 158 -6.86 -14.92 -10.01
C ALA A 158 -6.53 -13.89 -8.92
N PHE A 159 -7.33 -12.83 -8.76
CA PHE A 159 -7.03 -11.72 -7.85
C PHE A 159 -6.80 -12.13 -6.38
N PRO A 160 -7.60 -13.03 -5.77
CA PRO A 160 -7.34 -13.49 -4.40
C PRO A 160 -6.00 -14.25 -4.29
N MET A 161 -5.67 -15.06 -5.30
CA MET A 161 -4.41 -15.80 -5.35
C MET A 161 -3.22 -14.88 -5.58
N THR A 162 -3.37 -13.83 -6.39
CA THR A 162 -2.35 -12.79 -6.59
C THR A 162 -2.11 -12.00 -5.31
N MET A 163 -3.16 -11.69 -4.55
CA MET A 163 -3.01 -11.03 -3.25
C MET A 163 -2.24 -11.89 -2.23
N ILE A 164 -2.58 -13.19 -2.14
CA ILE A 164 -1.86 -14.13 -1.26
C ILE A 164 -0.40 -14.25 -1.70
N THR A 165 -0.15 -14.45 -2.99
CA THR A 165 1.22 -14.59 -3.49
C THR A 165 2.05 -13.33 -3.30
N LEU A 166 1.52 -12.13 -3.55
CA LEU A 166 2.27 -10.89 -3.34
C LEU A 166 2.52 -10.57 -1.86
N LEU A 167 1.58 -10.91 -0.98
CA LEU A 167 1.73 -10.64 0.44
C LEU A 167 2.68 -11.64 1.12
N PHE A 168 2.65 -12.92 0.73
CA PHE A 168 3.33 -13.98 1.47
C PHE A 168 4.55 -14.60 0.78
N ARG A 169 4.79 -14.33 -0.52
CA ARG A 169 6.04 -14.77 -1.18
C ARG A 169 7.27 -14.00 -0.68
N PRO A 170 8.48 -14.57 -0.73
CA PRO A 170 8.83 -15.92 -1.21
C PRO A 170 8.32 -17.03 -0.30
N PHE A 171 7.83 -18.11 -0.89
CA PHE A 171 7.56 -19.31 -0.09
C PHE A 171 8.86 -20.07 0.21
N PRO A 172 8.96 -20.82 1.32
CA PRO A 172 10.18 -21.56 1.67
C PRO A 172 10.72 -22.44 0.54
N TRP A 173 9.83 -23.05 -0.24
CA TRP A 173 10.16 -23.91 -1.39
C TRP A 173 10.59 -23.16 -2.66
N GLU A 174 10.41 -21.85 -2.72
CA GLU A 174 10.85 -20.99 -3.84
C GLU A 174 12.26 -20.41 -3.59
N THR A 175 12.83 -20.61 -2.40
CA THR A 175 14.09 -19.95 -2.00
C THR A 175 15.32 -20.74 -2.44
N HIS A 176 16.21 -20.07 -3.18
CA HIS A 176 17.47 -20.64 -3.66
C HIS A 176 18.70 -19.95 -3.03
N ASN A 177 18.50 -18.93 -2.21
CA ASN A 177 19.53 -18.12 -1.54
C ASN A 177 19.20 -17.91 -0.06
N LEU A 178 20.22 -17.79 0.81
CA LEU A 178 20.06 -17.54 2.26
C LEU A 178 19.22 -16.28 2.56
N GLN A 179 19.38 -15.22 1.78
CA GLN A 179 18.58 -14.01 1.91
C GLN A 179 17.10 -14.25 1.58
N ALA A 180 16.82 -15.07 0.56
CA ALA A 180 15.45 -15.44 0.20
C ALA A 180 14.82 -16.34 1.28
N LEU A 181 15.62 -17.20 1.92
CA LEU A 181 15.18 -18.05 3.03
C LEU A 181 14.69 -17.22 4.23
N ILE A 182 15.46 -16.20 4.65
CA ILE A 182 15.05 -15.28 5.73
C ILE A 182 13.75 -14.55 5.36
N GLN A 183 13.63 -14.09 4.11
CA GLN A 183 12.41 -13.43 3.62
C GLN A 183 11.19 -14.37 3.59
N SER A 184 11.41 -15.68 3.38
CA SER A 184 10.33 -16.67 3.39
C SER A 184 9.84 -17.01 4.80
N LEU A 185 10.75 -17.05 5.78
CA LEU A 185 10.39 -17.19 7.19
C LEU A 185 9.52 -16.02 7.64
N GLU A 186 9.88 -14.81 7.19
CA GLU A 186 9.08 -13.63 7.44
C GLU A 186 7.70 -13.68 6.77
N GLY A 187 7.62 -14.08 5.50
CA GLY A 187 6.35 -14.32 4.81
C GLY A 187 5.47 -15.33 5.55
N GLY A 188 6.07 -16.41 6.06
CA GLY A 188 5.43 -17.39 6.93
C GLY A 188 4.92 -16.81 8.25
N LEU A 189 5.69 -15.93 8.90
CA LEU A 189 5.24 -15.23 10.11
C LEU A 189 4.02 -14.33 9.84
N VAL A 190 4.02 -13.58 8.73
CA VAL A 190 2.83 -12.79 8.34
C VAL A 190 1.65 -13.72 8.07
N MET A 191 1.85 -14.85 7.38
CA MET A 191 0.81 -15.83 7.11
C MET A 191 0.20 -16.38 8.41
N CYS A 192 1.04 -16.81 9.35
CA CYS A 192 0.60 -17.30 10.66
C CYS A 192 -0.20 -16.23 11.44
N LEU A 193 0.26 -14.97 11.42
CA LEU A 193 -0.47 -13.86 12.03
C LEU A 193 -1.85 -13.65 11.39
N VAL A 194 -1.94 -13.74 10.06
CA VAL A 194 -3.19 -13.60 9.33
C VAL A 194 -4.16 -14.74 9.64
N LEU A 195 -3.67 -15.98 9.66
CA LEU A 195 -4.48 -17.15 10.01
C LEU A 195 -4.98 -17.06 11.46
N TRP A 196 -4.12 -16.67 12.41
CA TRP A 196 -4.49 -16.50 13.81
C TRP A 196 -5.54 -15.39 14.02
N ARG A 197 -5.47 -14.32 13.22
CA ARG A 197 -6.36 -13.14 13.32
C ARG A 197 -7.36 -13.04 12.17
N ILE A 198 -7.70 -14.16 11.51
CA ILE A 198 -8.56 -14.15 10.32
C ILE A 198 -9.96 -13.58 10.61
N LYS A 199 -10.47 -13.79 11.84
CA LYS A 199 -11.72 -13.19 12.32
C LYS A 199 -11.63 -11.67 12.51
N SER A 200 -10.44 -11.13 12.76
CA SER A 200 -10.21 -9.68 12.82
C SER A 200 -10.25 -9.08 11.42
N LEU A 201 -9.64 -9.78 10.44
CA LEU A 201 -9.64 -9.34 9.05
C LEU A 201 -11.05 -9.34 8.45
N SER A 202 -11.86 -10.37 8.72
CA SER A 202 -13.26 -10.39 8.26
C SER A 202 -14.09 -9.27 8.89
N LYS A 203 -13.88 -8.97 10.18
CA LYS A 203 -14.47 -7.80 10.85
C LYS A 203 -13.98 -6.48 10.27
N ALA A 204 -12.71 -6.37 9.86
CA ALA A 204 -12.17 -5.18 9.23
C ALA A 204 -12.81 -4.96 7.84
N VAL A 205 -12.98 -6.03 7.05
CA VAL A 205 -13.71 -5.98 5.76
C VAL A 205 -15.16 -5.56 5.99
N ALA A 206 -15.87 -6.15 6.96
CA ALA A 206 -17.24 -5.73 7.29
C ALA A 206 -17.30 -4.27 7.77
N SER A 207 -16.32 -3.85 8.59
CA SER A 207 -16.21 -2.47 9.09
C SER A 207 -15.82 -1.48 8.00
N SER A 208 -15.34 -1.91 6.84
CA SER A 208 -15.00 -0.99 5.74
C SER A 208 -16.21 -0.18 5.28
N ILE A 209 -17.41 -0.77 5.36
CA ILE A 209 -18.68 -0.16 4.96
C ILE A 209 -19.06 0.99 5.91
N SER A 210 -18.71 0.89 7.19
CA SER A 210 -19.01 1.88 8.22
C SER A 210 -17.87 2.86 8.50
N ASN A 211 -16.62 2.47 8.26
CA ASN A 211 -15.41 3.22 8.60
C ASN A 211 -14.58 3.56 7.34
N THR A 212 -14.54 4.84 6.99
CA THR A 212 -13.79 5.37 5.85
C THR A 212 -12.30 5.07 5.93
N TYR A 213 -11.71 5.05 7.13
CA TYR A 213 -10.26 4.82 7.27
C TYR A 213 -9.88 3.36 6.97
N THR A 214 -10.70 2.41 7.42
CA THR A 214 -10.52 0.99 7.10
C THR A 214 -10.69 0.74 5.60
N ARG A 215 -11.64 1.44 4.96
CA ARG A 215 -11.86 1.41 3.51
C ARG A 215 -10.67 1.95 2.73
N TYR A 216 -10.10 3.06 3.20
CA TYR A 216 -8.86 3.62 2.66
C TYR A 216 -7.72 2.60 2.68
N ILE A 217 -7.50 1.90 3.80
CA ILE A 217 -6.45 0.88 3.87
C ILE A 217 -6.74 -0.26 2.88
N LEU A 218 -7.99 -0.72 2.77
CA LEU A 218 -8.35 -1.79 1.82
C LEU A 218 -8.11 -1.36 0.37
N PHE A 219 -8.51 -0.15 -0.02
CA PHE A 219 -8.23 0.35 -1.37
C PHE A 219 -6.75 0.51 -1.63
N TYR A 220 -5.98 0.94 -0.64
CA TYR A 220 -4.52 1.02 -0.77
C TYR A 220 -3.91 -0.36 -1.00
N MET A 221 -4.34 -1.39 -0.27
CA MET A 221 -3.88 -2.75 -0.48
C MET A 221 -4.26 -3.30 -1.86
N ILE A 222 -5.50 -3.07 -2.31
CA ILE A 222 -5.96 -3.51 -3.63
C ILE A 222 -5.14 -2.81 -4.72
N ALA A 223 -4.99 -1.48 -4.65
CA ALA A 223 -4.21 -0.72 -5.61
C ALA A 223 -2.73 -1.17 -5.63
N PHE A 224 -2.16 -1.47 -4.46
CA PHE A 224 -0.82 -2.03 -4.33
C PHE A 224 -0.71 -3.39 -5.02
N VAL A 225 -1.63 -4.33 -4.73
CA VAL A 225 -1.65 -5.67 -5.36
C VAL A 225 -1.72 -5.57 -6.87
N VAL A 226 -2.62 -4.75 -7.41
CA VAL A 226 -2.75 -4.54 -8.86
C VAL A 226 -1.45 -3.99 -9.44
N THR A 227 -0.88 -2.94 -8.86
CA THR A 227 0.29 -2.25 -9.42
C THR A 227 1.55 -3.10 -9.35
N PHE A 228 1.74 -3.83 -8.25
CA PHE A 228 2.97 -4.58 -7.99
C PHE A 228 2.92 -6.04 -8.42
N SER A 229 1.76 -6.53 -8.85
CA SER A 229 1.61 -7.86 -9.45
C SER A 229 2.51 -8.09 -10.67
N VAL A 230 2.97 -7.01 -11.32
CA VAL A 230 3.83 -7.01 -12.51
C VAL A 230 5.31 -7.23 -12.18
N ILE A 231 5.71 -7.06 -10.91
CA ILE A 231 7.11 -7.15 -10.50
C ILE A 231 7.54 -8.61 -10.37
N SER A 232 8.50 -9.01 -11.21
CA SER A 232 9.05 -10.36 -11.26
C SER A 232 10.25 -10.61 -10.32
N ASN A 233 10.60 -9.68 -9.41
CA ASN A 233 11.80 -9.75 -8.56
C ASN A 233 11.49 -9.70 -7.06
N PHE A 234 12.00 -10.67 -6.30
CA PHE A 234 11.72 -10.86 -4.86
C PHE A 234 12.30 -9.75 -4.00
N GLY A 235 13.50 -9.27 -4.31
CA GLY A 235 14.15 -8.21 -3.55
C GLY A 235 13.40 -6.88 -3.65
N ILE A 236 12.91 -6.55 -4.85
CA ILE A 236 12.09 -5.35 -5.07
C ILE A 236 10.73 -5.51 -4.38
N LEU A 237 10.08 -6.67 -4.55
CA LEU A 237 8.77 -6.95 -3.98
C LEU A 237 8.77 -6.86 -2.44
N VAL A 238 9.79 -7.42 -1.77
CA VAL A 238 9.90 -7.37 -0.30
C VAL A 238 10.08 -5.93 0.20
N ARG A 239 10.84 -5.10 -0.52
CA ARG A 239 11.05 -3.69 -0.17
C ARG A 239 9.78 -2.86 -0.33
N GLU A 240 9.03 -3.05 -1.42
CA GLU A 240 7.74 -2.38 -1.62
C GLU A 240 6.70 -2.88 -0.62
N ARG A 241 6.66 -4.19 -0.32
CA ARG A 241 5.77 -4.79 0.68
C ARG A 241 5.99 -4.18 2.05
N ALA A 242 7.24 -3.90 2.44
CA ALA A 242 7.56 -3.29 3.72
C ALA A 242 6.80 -1.96 3.94
N MET A 243 6.49 -1.21 2.88
CA MET A 243 5.74 0.05 2.93
C MET A 243 4.23 -0.16 3.09
N LEU A 244 3.71 -1.35 2.78
CA LEU A 244 2.32 -1.74 2.98
C LEU A 244 2.07 -2.32 4.38
N LEU A 245 3.07 -2.99 4.96
CA LEU A 245 2.96 -3.67 6.27
C LEU A 245 2.41 -2.79 7.40
N PRO A 246 2.81 -1.51 7.58
CA PRO A 246 2.27 -0.68 8.65
C PRO A 246 0.75 -0.45 8.55
N PHE A 247 0.19 -0.41 7.34
CA PHE A 247 -1.25 -0.31 7.14
C PHE A 247 -1.94 -1.66 7.30
N PHE A 248 -1.30 -2.74 6.81
CA PHE A 248 -1.82 -4.09 6.96
C PHE A 248 -1.92 -4.53 8.42
N PHE A 249 -0.88 -4.27 9.22
CA PHE A 249 -0.89 -4.55 10.66
C PHE A 249 -1.97 -3.75 11.39
N MET A 250 -2.37 -2.59 10.88
CA MET A 250 -3.47 -1.82 11.45
C MET A 250 -4.84 -2.47 11.21
N LEU A 251 -5.00 -3.30 10.17
CA LEU A 251 -6.22 -4.10 9.96
C LEU A 251 -6.27 -5.34 10.86
N ILE A 252 -5.11 -5.89 11.20
CA ILE A 252 -4.98 -7.12 12.00
C ILE A 252 -5.07 -6.83 13.50
N ALA A 253 -4.48 -5.72 13.94
CA ALA A 253 -4.37 -5.31 15.33
C ALA A 253 -5.69 -4.77 15.89
#